data_AF-A0A151A986-F1
#
_entry.id   AF-A0A151A986-F1
#
_cell.length_a   1.000
_cell.length_b   1.000
_cell.length_c   1.000
_cell.angle_alpha   90.00
_cell.angle_beta   90.00
_cell.angle_gamma   90.00
#
_symmetry.space_group_name_H-M   'P 1'
#
loop_
_entity.id
_entity.type
_entity.pdbx_description
1 polymer ?
#
loop_
_entity_poly.entity_id
_entity_poly.type
_entity_poly.pdbx_seq_one_letter_code
_entity_poly.pdbx_strand_id
1 'polypeptide(L)'
;MRTRPVSYPIVILSAIFIGTLALGAPISITDPALGGWIPLLDFSTVLAFVGSPTTLSPFQPSELLQARSVATSGLASSLITWIPRAKAIVQTEQERTRAERDAFKHFGDRVSALEPPSPSSTTLPSDHEFTRSLDPHSSSPSTTEGIDAIQQAYRDTVLSTPHYDEEYNEPLVQNMATEFGEDLTTAITTHSQLTPSLQQAVVQAATAASVRRARFSNRLNDEAATLTDAEQTLTTTGKQYEQITEQPRHHQSVEDLQKTHQQLTTCLETCEQLIEGRQTQRTDGHTAEPHTDEIVDLQEYVYYSLDVTYPVLVDATTVLEHCTTERRRVEDELVLRM
;
A
#
# COMPACT_ATOMS: atom_id res chain seq x y z
N MET A 1 -14.15 -16.94 -9.03
CA MET A 1 -13.48 -17.03 -10.36
C MET A 1 -12.42 -15.95 -10.35
N ARG A 2 -11.11 -16.20 -10.33
CA ARG A 2 -10.31 -17.31 -10.85
C ARG A 2 -9.04 -17.38 -9.99
N THR A 3 -8.71 -18.55 -9.49
CA THR A 3 -7.40 -18.87 -8.90
C THR A 3 -6.32 -18.84 -9.99
N ARG A 4 -5.18 -18.24 -9.68
CA ARG A 4 -3.90 -18.52 -10.34
C ARG A 4 -2.85 -18.74 -9.25
N PRO A 5 -2.02 -19.79 -9.34
CA PRO A 5 -0.92 -19.99 -8.42
C PRO A 5 0.17 -18.95 -8.73
N VAL A 6 0.64 -18.24 -7.71
CA VAL A 6 1.80 -17.35 -7.82
C VAL A 6 3.05 -18.22 -7.77
N SER A 7 3.52 -18.63 -8.95
CA SER A 7 4.93 -19.00 -9.14
C SER A 7 5.65 -17.74 -9.62
N TYR A 8 6.65 -17.29 -8.86
CA TYR A 8 7.54 -16.20 -9.26
C TYR A 8 8.40 -16.63 -10.45
N PRO A 9 8.32 -16.00 -11.63
CA PRO A 9 9.40 -16.09 -12.60
C PRO A 9 10.45 -15.03 -12.27
N ILE A 10 11.67 -15.48 -11.98
CA ILE A 10 12.87 -14.64 -11.90
C ILE A 10 13.06 -13.95 -13.27
N VAL A 11 12.75 -12.67 -13.35
CA VAL A 11 13.10 -11.84 -14.51
C VAL A 11 14.40 -11.11 -14.18
N ILE A 12 15.49 -11.62 -14.75
CA ILE A 12 16.79 -10.93 -14.77
C ILE A 12 16.65 -9.72 -15.70
N LEU A 13 16.34 -8.55 -15.14
CA LEU A 13 16.36 -7.29 -15.89
C LEU A 13 17.81 -6.83 -16.05
N SER A 14 18.34 -7.04 -17.25
CA SER A 14 19.61 -6.48 -17.70
C SER A 14 19.51 -4.95 -17.70
N ALA A 15 20.40 -4.30 -16.96
CA ALA A 15 20.57 -2.85 -16.97
C ALA A 15 20.92 -2.36 -18.38
N ILE A 16 20.05 -1.52 -18.97
CA ILE A 16 20.39 -0.73 -20.15
C ILE A 16 20.78 0.66 -19.68
N PHE A 17 22.09 0.90 -19.70
CA PHE A 17 22.75 2.18 -19.49
C PHE A 17 22.59 3.01 -20.78
N ILE A 18 21.75 4.05 -20.78
CA ILE A 18 21.70 4.99 -21.90
C ILE A 18 22.54 6.21 -21.54
N GLY A 19 23.78 6.18 -22.03
CA GLY A 19 24.67 7.32 -22.08
C GLY A 19 24.23 8.31 -23.16
N THR A 20 24.29 9.59 -22.80
CA THR A 20 24.08 10.76 -23.63
C THR A 20 25.09 10.82 -24.79
N LEU A 21 24.64 10.94 -26.05
CA LEU A 21 25.39 11.62 -27.11
C LEU A 21 24.54 11.98 -28.35
N ALA A 22 24.54 13.30 -28.60
CA ALA A 22 24.39 14.10 -29.81
C ALA A 22 23.97 13.51 -31.19
N LEU A 23 23.05 14.27 -31.82
CA LEU A 23 22.85 14.60 -33.24
C LEU A 23 22.76 13.49 -34.32
N GLY A 24 21.60 13.47 -35.00
CA GLY A 24 21.57 13.47 -36.47
C GLY A 24 20.92 12.28 -37.19
N ALA A 25 19.72 12.53 -37.74
CA ALA A 25 19.02 11.86 -38.85
C ALA A 25 18.15 10.61 -38.56
N PRO A 26 16.99 10.47 -39.27
CA PRO A 26 15.94 9.51 -38.94
C PRO A 26 16.14 8.18 -39.67
N ILE A 27 15.96 7.07 -38.95
CA ILE A 27 15.86 5.73 -39.55
C ILE A 27 14.38 5.33 -39.52
N SER A 28 13.76 5.30 -40.69
CA SER A 28 12.49 4.59 -40.92
C SER A 28 12.77 3.10 -41.03
N ILE A 29 12.11 2.30 -40.20
CA ILE A 29 11.91 0.87 -40.47
C ILE A 29 10.42 0.60 -40.29
N THR A 30 9.76 0.40 -41.42
CA THR A 30 8.42 -0.17 -41.56
C THR A 30 8.51 -1.70 -41.45
N ASP A 31 7.71 -2.31 -40.58
CA ASP A 31 7.35 -3.72 -40.70
C ASP A 31 5.80 -3.83 -40.73
N PRO A 32 5.22 -4.43 -41.79
CA PRO A 32 3.78 -4.48 -42.03
C PRO A 32 3.13 -5.68 -41.33
N ALA A 33 2.61 -5.46 -40.13
CA ALA A 33 1.60 -6.34 -39.55
C ALA A 33 0.54 -5.47 -38.88
N LEU A 34 -0.74 -5.74 -39.19
CA LEU A 34 -1.95 -4.98 -38.82
C LEU A 34 -2.38 -3.94 -39.87
N GLY A 35 -2.87 -4.46 -41.00
CA GLY A 35 -3.85 -3.75 -41.80
C GLY A 35 -5.19 -3.71 -41.07
N GLY A 36 -5.76 -2.52 -40.95
CA GLY A 36 -7.14 -2.35 -40.47
C GLY A 36 -7.36 -1.02 -39.76
N TRP A 37 -7.90 -0.06 -40.50
CA TRP A 37 -8.46 1.18 -39.96
C TRP A 37 -9.81 0.89 -39.28
N ILE A 38 -10.03 1.41 -38.08
CA ILE A 38 -11.38 1.61 -37.52
C ILE A 38 -11.45 3.02 -36.90
N PRO A 39 -12.48 3.82 -37.23
CA PRO A 39 -12.52 5.26 -36.95
C PRO A 39 -13.04 5.63 -35.56
N LEU A 40 -12.71 6.87 -35.18
CA LEU A 40 -13.17 7.64 -34.03
C LEU A 40 -14.70 7.61 -33.87
N LEU A 41 -15.16 7.27 -32.67
CA LEU A 41 -16.55 7.48 -32.26
C LEU A 41 -16.72 8.89 -31.67
N ASP A 42 -17.53 9.64 -32.41
CA ASP A 42 -18.23 10.87 -32.06
C ASP A 42 -19.18 10.63 -30.87
N PHE A 43 -19.07 11.47 -29.83
CA PHE A 43 -20.05 11.53 -28.74
C PHE A 43 -20.77 12.88 -28.80
N SER A 44 -21.86 12.91 -29.54
CA SER A 44 -22.94 13.88 -29.40
C SER A 44 -24.29 13.17 -29.28
N THR A 45 -25.13 13.69 -28.36
CA THR A 45 -26.61 13.50 -28.24
C THR A 45 -27.06 12.42 -27.22
N VAL A 46 -27.32 12.77 -25.95
CA VAL A 46 -28.59 13.20 -25.31
C VAL A 46 -29.47 12.06 -24.79
N LEU A 47 -29.80 12.12 -23.49
CA LEU A 47 -31.08 11.65 -22.97
C LEU A 47 -31.68 12.74 -22.08
N ALA A 48 -32.79 13.28 -22.58
CA ALA A 48 -33.67 14.21 -21.89
C ALA A 48 -34.48 13.47 -20.81
N PHE A 49 -34.68 14.10 -19.65
CA PHE A 49 -35.76 13.74 -18.73
C PHE A 49 -36.63 14.97 -18.48
N VAL A 50 -37.91 14.83 -18.84
CA VAL A 50 -38.96 15.82 -18.70
C VAL A 50 -39.60 15.66 -17.32
N GLY A 51 -39.57 16.71 -16.51
CA GLY A 51 -40.35 16.86 -15.28
C GLY A 51 -40.92 18.27 -15.23
N SER A 52 -42.24 18.37 -15.13
CA SER A 52 -43.08 19.58 -15.20
C SER A 52 -42.75 20.67 -14.15
N PRO A 53 -43.23 21.93 -14.36
CA PRO A 53 -42.71 23.11 -13.69
C PRO A 53 -43.42 23.35 -12.36
N THR A 54 -42.67 23.35 -11.26
CA THR A 54 -43.14 23.84 -9.96
C THR A 54 -42.53 25.21 -9.71
N THR A 55 -43.40 26.22 -9.72
CA THR A 55 -43.25 27.61 -9.26
C THR A 55 -41.90 27.98 -8.63
N LEU A 56 -41.09 28.76 -9.36
CA LEU A 56 -39.93 29.48 -8.84
C LEU A 56 -40.40 30.59 -7.89
N SER A 57 -40.08 30.45 -6.61
CA SER A 57 -40.08 31.55 -5.65
C SER A 57 -38.84 32.43 -5.92
N PRO A 58 -38.90 33.76 -5.82
CA PRO A 58 -37.73 34.61 -6.06
C PRO A 58 -36.69 34.40 -4.95
N PHE A 59 -35.58 33.75 -5.30
CA PHE A 59 -34.42 33.58 -4.42
C PHE A 59 -33.86 34.95 -4.01
N GLN A 60 -33.60 35.10 -2.71
CA GLN A 60 -33.00 36.31 -2.13
C GLN A 60 -31.50 36.40 -2.52
N PRO A 61 -30.94 37.60 -2.77
CA PRO A 61 -29.56 37.78 -3.22
C PRO A 61 -28.46 37.35 -2.24
N SER A 62 -28.79 36.91 -1.02
CA SER A 62 -27.82 36.60 0.04
C SER A 62 -27.27 35.17 0.03
N GLU A 63 -27.85 34.25 -0.75
CA GLU A 63 -27.35 32.85 -0.82
C GLU A 63 -26.36 32.59 -1.96
N LEU A 64 -26.18 33.55 -2.88
CA LEU A 64 -25.24 33.40 -4.01
C LEU A 64 -23.76 33.56 -3.62
N LEU A 65 -23.46 33.93 -2.38
CA LEU A 65 -22.09 34.01 -1.87
C LEU A 65 -21.59 32.73 -1.19
N GLN A 66 -22.46 31.75 -0.91
CA GLN A 66 -22.03 30.43 -0.39
C GLN A 66 -21.98 29.34 -1.47
N ALA A 67 -22.67 29.52 -2.60
CA ALA A 67 -22.66 28.55 -3.70
C ALA A 67 -21.44 28.64 -4.62
N ARG A 68 -20.58 29.66 -4.47
CA ARG A 68 -19.39 29.85 -5.32
C ARG A 68 -18.12 29.19 -4.79
N SER A 69 -18.09 28.69 -3.55
CA SER A 69 -16.92 28.00 -2.98
C SER A 69 -16.94 26.48 -3.14
N VAL A 70 -18.00 25.92 -3.72
CA VAL A 70 -18.15 24.45 -3.91
C VAL A 70 -17.77 24.02 -5.34
N ALA A 71 -17.60 24.97 -6.27
CA ALA A 71 -17.19 24.70 -7.65
C ALA A 71 -15.67 24.74 -7.86
N THR A 72 -14.92 25.43 -7.00
CA THR A 72 -13.45 25.60 -7.07
C THR A 72 -12.68 24.44 -6.43
N SER A 73 -13.33 23.32 -6.15
CA SER A 73 -12.69 22.13 -5.57
C SER A 73 -12.67 20.95 -6.54
N GLY A 74 -13.19 21.13 -7.76
CA GLY A 74 -13.34 20.05 -8.73
C GLY A 74 -12.06 19.75 -9.51
N LEU A 75 -11.31 20.76 -9.94
CA LEU A 75 -10.14 20.55 -10.80
C LEU A 75 -8.95 20.05 -9.99
N ALA A 76 -8.65 20.67 -8.84
CA ALA A 76 -7.58 20.23 -7.94
C ALA A 76 -7.80 18.79 -7.48
N SER A 77 -9.03 18.41 -7.14
CA SER A 77 -9.36 17.02 -6.81
C SER A 77 -9.37 16.09 -8.02
N SER A 78 -9.64 16.58 -9.23
CA SER A 78 -9.52 15.77 -10.46
C SER A 78 -8.07 15.50 -10.87
N LEU A 79 -7.15 16.43 -10.54
CA LEU A 79 -5.72 16.30 -10.84
C LEU A 79 -5.00 15.32 -9.90
N ILE A 80 -5.60 15.00 -8.74
CA ILE A 80 -5.01 14.16 -7.69
C ILE A 80 -5.92 12.94 -7.50
N THR A 81 -5.70 11.91 -8.31
CA THR A 81 -6.59 10.74 -8.37
C THR A 81 -6.02 9.55 -7.59
N TRP A 82 -4.70 9.39 -7.58
CA TRP A 82 -4.05 8.16 -7.14
C TRP A 82 -3.63 8.20 -5.68
N ILE A 83 -3.18 9.34 -5.16
CA ILE A 83 -2.77 9.48 -3.76
C ILE A 83 -3.90 9.13 -2.77
N PRO A 84 -5.15 9.59 -2.93
CA PRO A 84 -6.24 9.20 -2.03
C PRO A 84 -6.50 7.70 -2.02
N ARG A 85 -6.40 7.03 -3.18
CA ARG A 85 -6.55 5.57 -3.31
C ARG A 85 -5.39 4.83 -2.66
N ALA A 86 -4.17 5.30 -2.88
CA ALA A 86 -2.96 4.78 -2.25
C ALA A 86 -3.06 4.85 -0.72
N LYS A 87 -3.57 5.96 -0.16
CA LYS A 87 -3.79 6.12 1.27
C LYS A 87 -4.76 5.07 1.82
N ALA A 88 -5.87 4.83 1.12
CA ALA A 88 -6.84 3.80 1.53
C ALA A 88 -6.21 2.40 1.56
N ILE A 89 -5.40 2.06 0.54
CA ILE A 89 -4.69 0.77 0.47
C ILE A 89 -3.68 0.64 1.62
N VAL A 90 -2.86 1.67 1.86
CA VAL A 90 -1.89 1.66 2.98
C VAL A 90 -2.59 1.50 4.32
N GLN A 91 -3.74 2.14 4.52
CA GLN A 91 -4.53 2.00 5.75
C GLN A 91 -5.00 0.56 5.96
N THR A 92 -5.60 -0.05 4.93
CA THR A 92 -6.00 -1.46 4.98
C THR A 92 -4.82 -2.38 5.26
N GLU A 93 -3.68 -2.14 4.61
CA GLU A 93 -2.47 -2.96 4.80
C GLU A 93 -1.87 -2.80 6.21
N GLN A 94 -1.93 -1.60 6.80
CA GLN A 94 -1.54 -1.36 8.20
C GLN A 94 -2.43 -2.13 9.18
N GLU A 95 -3.75 -2.12 8.96
CA GLU A 95 -4.71 -2.83 9.81
C GLU A 95 -4.43 -4.34 9.77
N ARG A 96 -4.24 -4.90 8.57
CA ARG A 96 -3.87 -6.31 8.36
C ARG A 96 -2.55 -6.66 9.04
N THR A 97 -1.50 -5.90 8.77
CA THR A 97 -0.16 -6.13 9.34
C THR A 97 -0.17 -6.08 10.87
N ARG A 98 -0.95 -5.17 11.47
CA ARG A 98 -1.09 -5.07 12.94
C ARG A 98 -1.87 -6.25 13.50
N ALA A 99 -2.96 -6.67 12.84
CA ALA A 99 -3.71 -7.85 13.24
C ALA A 99 -2.84 -9.12 13.20
N GLU A 100 -2.02 -9.28 12.15
CA GLU A 100 -1.08 -10.40 12.06
C GLU A 100 0.00 -10.34 13.14
N ARG A 101 0.59 -9.17 13.39
CA ARG A 101 1.58 -8.98 14.46
C ARG A 101 1.02 -9.46 15.81
N ASP A 102 -0.21 -9.05 16.13
CA ASP A 102 -0.86 -9.38 17.39
C ASP A 102 -1.25 -10.86 17.44
N ALA A 103 -1.66 -11.45 16.32
CA ALA A 103 -1.91 -12.88 16.19
C ALA A 103 -0.65 -13.74 16.45
N PHE A 104 0.50 -13.37 15.87
CA PHE A 104 1.76 -14.06 16.15
C PHE A 104 2.25 -13.89 17.59
N LYS A 105 2.01 -12.72 18.18
CA LYS A 105 2.30 -12.50 19.60
C LYS A 105 1.45 -13.39 20.49
N HIS A 106 0.14 -13.41 20.28
CA HIS A 106 -0.78 -14.29 21.02
C HIS A 106 -0.47 -15.78 20.81
N PHE A 107 -0.09 -16.17 19.59
CA PHE A 107 0.38 -17.52 19.32
C PHE A 107 1.60 -17.88 20.17
N GLY A 108 2.64 -17.03 20.15
CA GLY A 108 3.85 -17.23 20.96
C GLY A 108 3.55 -17.32 22.45
N ASP A 109 2.70 -16.44 22.97
CA ASP A 109 2.27 -16.45 24.37
C ASP A 109 1.57 -17.77 24.73
N ARG A 110 0.64 -18.26 23.88
CA ARG A 110 -0.04 -19.56 24.07
C ARG A 110 0.93 -20.74 24.05
N VAL A 111 1.85 -20.79 23.09
CA VAL A 111 2.83 -21.88 22.99
C VAL A 111 3.78 -21.86 24.19
N SER A 112 4.19 -20.69 24.67
CA SER A 112 5.06 -20.56 25.84
C SER A 112 4.43 -21.08 27.14
N ALA A 113 3.10 -21.02 27.23
CA ALA A 113 2.34 -21.50 28.39
C ALA A 113 2.08 -23.02 28.37
N LEU A 114 2.39 -23.73 27.27
CA LEU A 114 2.31 -25.18 27.24
C LEU A 114 3.37 -25.78 28.16
N GLU A 115 3.02 -26.76 28.98
CA GLU A 115 4.01 -27.47 29.80
C GLU A 115 4.66 -28.58 28.95
N PRO A 116 5.96 -28.51 28.63
CA PRO A 116 6.65 -29.66 28.09
C PRO A 116 6.80 -30.71 29.20
N PRO A 117 6.81 -32.02 28.88
CA PRO A 117 7.01 -33.06 29.88
C PRO A 117 8.32 -32.79 30.63
N SER A 118 8.22 -32.57 31.94
CA SER A 118 9.40 -32.46 32.78
C SER A 118 10.23 -33.73 32.65
N PRO A 119 11.57 -33.65 32.47
CA PRO A 119 12.40 -34.82 32.65
C PRO A 119 12.22 -35.23 34.11
N SER A 120 11.43 -36.27 34.34
CA SER A 120 11.24 -36.82 35.68
C SER A 120 12.62 -37.22 36.16
N SER A 121 13.16 -36.44 37.11
CA SER A 121 14.30 -36.85 37.91
C SER A 121 13.97 -38.24 38.43
N THR A 122 14.75 -39.24 38.03
CA THR A 122 14.69 -40.59 38.58
C THR A 122 15.00 -40.48 40.08
N THR A 123 13.96 -40.25 40.88
CA THR A 123 14.05 -40.29 42.33
C THR A 123 14.22 -41.76 42.70
N LEU A 124 15.39 -42.08 43.24
CA LEU A 124 15.70 -43.36 43.85
C LEU A 124 14.57 -43.76 44.82
N PRO A 125 14.16 -45.03 44.87
CA PRO A 125 13.10 -45.46 45.78
C PRO A 125 13.59 -45.30 47.22
N SER A 126 13.00 -44.36 47.94
CA SER A 126 13.07 -44.33 49.40
C SER A 126 11.74 -44.87 49.92
N ASP A 127 11.83 -46.00 50.62
CA ASP A 127 10.74 -46.65 51.35
C ASP A 127 10.11 -45.67 52.33
N HIS A 128 9.01 -45.02 51.97
CA HIS A 128 8.03 -44.55 52.94
C HIS A 128 6.62 -44.60 52.36
N GLU A 129 5.88 -45.57 52.89
CA GLU A 129 4.44 -45.73 52.85
C GLU A 129 3.74 -44.42 53.25
N PHE A 130 3.11 -43.76 52.29
CA PHE A 130 2.13 -42.71 52.56
C PHE A 130 0.94 -42.85 51.62
N THR A 131 -0.23 -42.78 52.24
CA THR A 131 -1.55 -43.06 51.71
C THR A 131 -1.90 -42.23 50.49
N ARG A 132 -2.29 -42.93 49.42
CA ARG A 132 -2.75 -42.42 48.13
C ARG A 132 -4.09 -41.68 48.30
N SER A 133 -4.08 -40.35 48.16
CA SER A 133 -5.28 -39.56 47.83
C SER A 133 -5.40 -39.51 46.31
N LEU A 134 -6.49 -40.05 45.77
CA LEU A 134 -6.81 -40.06 44.35
C LEU A 134 -7.54 -38.75 44.01
N ASP A 135 -6.81 -37.75 43.53
CA ASP A 135 -7.40 -36.67 42.72
C ASP A 135 -7.36 -37.10 41.24
N PRO A 136 -8.49 -37.26 40.54
CA PRO A 136 -8.50 -37.76 39.16
C PRO A 136 -8.33 -36.68 38.07
N HIS A 137 -7.95 -35.43 38.37
CA HIS A 137 -8.02 -34.31 37.40
C HIS A 137 -6.74 -33.49 37.29
N SER A 138 -5.61 -34.15 37.10
CA SER A 138 -4.47 -33.54 36.40
C SER A 138 -3.83 -34.60 35.52
N SER A 139 -4.54 -34.94 34.45
CA SER A 139 -3.93 -35.57 33.29
C SER A 139 -2.93 -34.58 32.72
N SER A 140 -1.67 -34.75 33.09
CA SER A 140 -0.54 -34.20 32.35
C SER A 140 -0.78 -34.54 30.88
N PRO A 141 -0.90 -33.56 29.98
CA PRO A 141 -1.31 -33.81 28.60
C PRO A 141 -0.34 -34.83 28.00
N SER A 142 -0.88 -35.86 27.35
CA SER A 142 -0.02 -36.84 26.68
C SER A 142 0.87 -36.11 25.67
N THR A 143 2.09 -36.57 25.45
CA THR A 143 3.10 -35.79 24.73
C THR A 143 2.73 -35.45 23.28
N THR A 144 1.82 -36.22 22.67
CA THR A 144 1.19 -35.92 21.36
C THR A 144 0.17 -34.78 21.42
N GLU A 145 -0.53 -34.61 22.56
CA GLU A 145 -1.43 -33.45 22.78
C GLU A 145 -0.68 -32.12 22.73
N GLY A 146 0.62 -32.09 23.06
CA GLY A 146 1.43 -30.88 22.99
C GLY A 146 1.65 -30.37 21.56
N ILE A 147 1.86 -31.27 20.60
CA ILE A 147 2.01 -30.91 19.17
C ILE A 147 0.67 -30.49 18.59
N ASP A 148 -0.40 -31.24 18.90
CA ASP A 148 -1.76 -30.89 18.49
C ASP A 148 -2.17 -29.52 19.06
N ALA A 149 -1.77 -29.21 20.29
CA ALA A 149 -2.01 -27.91 20.92
C ALA A 149 -1.29 -26.77 20.21
N ILE A 150 -0.07 -26.97 19.69
CA ILE A 150 0.63 -25.96 18.88
C ILE A 150 -0.12 -25.72 17.57
N GLN A 151 -0.49 -26.79 16.86
CA GLN A 151 -1.22 -26.66 15.60
C GLN A 151 -2.57 -25.99 15.80
N GLN A 152 -3.30 -26.35 16.86
CA GLN A 152 -4.57 -25.73 17.21
C GLN A 152 -4.38 -24.26 17.60
N ALA A 153 -3.37 -23.93 18.41
CA ALA A 153 -3.06 -22.55 18.75
C ALA A 153 -2.80 -21.71 17.49
N TYR A 154 -2.04 -22.24 16.53
CA TYR A 154 -1.76 -21.54 15.28
C TYR A 154 -3.03 -21.31 14.46
N ARG A 155 -3.91 -22.31 14.36
CA ARG A 155 -5.22 -22.18 13.69
C ARG A 155 -6.08 -21.10 14.34
N ASP A 156 -6.19 -21.14 15.66
CA ASP A 156 -7.04 -20.24 16.44
C ASP A 156 -6.54 -18.79 16.47
N THR A 157 -5.26 -18.54 16.15
CA THR A 157 -4.68 -17.19 16.22
C THR A 157 -4.28 -16.66 14.84
N VAL A 158 -3.34 -17.32 14.15
CA VAL A 158 -2.76 -16.82 12.91
C VAL A 158 -3.73 -17.02 11.75
N LEU A 159 -4.25 -18.25 11.60
CA LEU A 159 -5.20 -18.57 10.53
C LEU A 159 -6.61 -18.02 10.80
N SER A 160 -6.89 -17.59 12.04
CA SER A 160 -8.17 -16.97 12.42
C SER A 160 -8.13 -15.44 12.37
N THR A 161 -7.10 -14.84 11.74
CA THR A 161 -7.10 -13.40 11.49
C THR A 161 -8.22 -13.04 10.50
N PRO A 162 -8.93 -11.91 10.67
CA PRO A 162 -10.14 -11.62 9.89
C PRO A 162 -9.97 -11.66 8.37
N HIS A 163 -8.77 -11.32 7.87
CA HIS A 163 -8.45 -11.27 6.45
C HIS A 163 -7.84 -12.57 5.90
N TYR A 164 -7.60 -13.58 6.73
CA TYR A 164 -6.83 -14.76 6.34
C TYR A 164 -7.46 -15.54 5.17
N ASP A 165 -8.74 -15.87 5.30
CA ASP A 165 -9.48 -16.69 4.32
C ASP A 165 -9.70 -15.96 2.99
N GLU A 166 -9.73 -14.64 3.00
CA GLU A 166 -9.94 -13.82 1.80
C GLU A 166 -8.64 -13.60 1.03
N GLU A 167 -7.53 -13.35 1.74
CA GLU A 167 -6.25 -12.95 1.14
C GLU A 167 -5.32 -14.14 0.86
N TYR A 168 -5.22 -15.09 1.79
CA TYR A 168 -4.25 -16.18 1.70
C TYR A 168 -4.94 -17.52 1.45
N ASN A 169 -5.90 -17.88 2.32
CA ASN A 169 -6.59 -19.17 2.31
C ASN A 169 -5.65 -20.38 2.16
N GLU A 170 -4.46 -20.29 2.78
CA GLU A 170 -3.45 -21.34 2.65
C GLU A 170 -3.70 -22.46 3.68
N PRO A 171 -3.34 -23.71 3.37
CA PRO A 171 -3.33 -24.77 4.34
C PRO A 171 -2.32 -24.49 5.48
N LEU A 172 -2.63 -24.95 6.70
CA LEU A 172 -1.78 -24.80 7.91
C LEU A 172 -0.29 -25.07 7.64
N VAL A 173 0.02 -26.23 7.05
CA VAL A 173 1.41 -26.66 6.83
C VAL A 173 2.13 -25.73 5.86
N GLN A 174 1.45 -25.28 4.80
CA GLN A 174 2.02 -24.34 3.84
C GLN A 174 2.32 -22.99 4.50
N ASN A 175 1.36 -22.44 5.24
CA ASN A 175 1.53 -21.15 5.89
C ASN A 175 2.62 -21.19 6.98
N MET A 176 2.68 -22.27 7.76
CA MET A 176 3.75 -22.49 8.73
C MET A 176 5.13 -22.60 8.06
N ALA A 177 5.23 -23.28 6.92
CA ALA A 177 6.49 -23.38 6.18
C ALA A 177 6.98 -22.01 5.69
N THR A 178 6.07 -21.17 5.19
CA THR A 178 6.37 -19.79 4.79
C THR A 178 6.88 -18.95 5.97
N GLU A 179 6.26 -19.08 7.15
CA GLU A 179 6.53 -18.19 8.29
C GLU A 179 7.68 -18.63 9.18
N PHE A 180 7.82 -19.95 9.37
CA PHE A 180 8.74 -20.58 10.32
C PHE A 180 9.86 -21.37 9.63
N GLY A 181 9.77 -21.55 8.31
CA GLY A 181 10.69 -22.38 7.54
C GLY A 181 10.28 -23.86 7.52
N GLU A 182 10.79 -24.56 6.52
CA GLU A 182 10.51 -25.97 6.27
C GLU A 182 10.96 -26.89 7.40
N ASP A 183 12.13 -26.63 7.99
CA ASP A 183 12.71 -27.48 9.05
C ASP A 183 11.85 -27.50 10.30
N LEU A 184 11.43 -26.32 10.77
CA LEU A 184 10.60 -26.20 11.97
C LEU A 184 9.18 -26.71 11.72
N THR A 185 8.63 -26.49 10.53
CA THR A 185 7.33 -27.03 10.13
C THR A 185 7.35 -28.55 10.05
N THR A 186 8.41 -29.13 9.49
CA THR A 186 8.63 -30.58 9.47
C THR A 186 8.72 -31.13 10.89
N ALA A 187 9.45 -30.45 11.79
CA ALA A 187 9.53 -30.86 13.18
C ALA A 187 8.13 -30.88 13.86
N ILE A 188 7.30 -29.86 13.64
CA ILE A 188 5.95 -29.79 14.23
C ILE A 188 4.98 -30.81 13.62
N THR A 189 5.17 -31.18 12.35
CA THR A 189 4.25 -32.11 11.65
C THR A 189 4.64 -33.58 11.80
N THR A 190 5.93 -33.88 12.06
CA THR A 190 6.44 -35.26 12.11
C THR A 190 6.76 -35.76 13.52
N HIS A 191 7.07 -34.88 14.47
CA HIS A 191 7.31 -35.31 15.85
C HIS A 191 6.01 -35.73 16.53
N SER A 192 6.06 -36.86 17.25
CA SER A 192 4.94 -37.33 18.07
C SER A 192 4.90 -36.70 19.46
N GLN A 193 5.90 -35.89 19.83
CA GLN A 193 6.07 -35.35 21.18
C GLN A 193 6.61 -33.92 21.19
N LEU A 194 6.03 -33.06 22.03
CA LEU A 194 6.56 -31.73 22.29
C LEU A 194 7.79 -31.81 23.22
N THR A 195 8.92 -31.31 22.76
CA THR A 195 10.15 -31.16 23.56
C THR A 195 10.35 -29.70 23.97
N PRO A 196 11.07 -29.41 25.07
CA PRO A 196 11.39 -28.04 25.46
C PRO A 196 12.13 -27.25 24.37
N SER A 197 13.03 -27.91 23.62
CA SER A 197 13.78 -27.27 22.53
C SER A 197 12.88 -26.92 21.35
N LEU A 198 11.93 -27.80 20.98
CA LEU A 198 10.97 -27.52 19.92
C LEU A 198 10.03 -26.38 20.34
N GLN A 199 9.51 -26.41 21.56
CA GLN A 199 8.68 -25.32 22.10
C GLN A 199 9.41 -23.97 22.02
N GLN A 200 10.67 -23.93 22.48
CA GLN A 200 11.48 -22.71 22.44
C GLN A 200 11.71 -22.23 21.00
N ALA A 201 11.96 -23.14 20.06
CA ALA A 201 12.12 -22.79 18.65
C ALA A 201 10.83 -22.18 18.06
N VAL A 202 9.66 -22.73 18.39
CA VAL A 202 8.37 -22.19 17.95
C VAL A 202 8.11 -20.80 18.53
N VAL A 203 8.36 -20.59 19.83
CA VAL A 203 8.20 -19.28 20.47
C VAL A 203 9.15 -18.24 19.85
N GLN A 204 10.39 -18.61 19.55
CA GLN A 204 11.35 -17.74 18.87
C GLN A 204 10.88 -17.38 17.45
N ALA A 205 10.39 -18.36 16.68
CA ALA A 205 9.88 -18.13 15.33
C ALA A 205 8.64 -17.21 15.34
N ALA A 206 7.70 -17.43 16.26
CA ALA A 206 6.54 -16.56 16.46
C ALA A 206 6.94 -15.13 16.83
N THR A 207 7.93 -14.98 17.71
CA THR A 207 8.46 -13.67 18.10
C THR A 207 9.12 -12.98 16.92
N ALA A 208 9.92 -13.69 16.13
CA ALA A 208 10.55 -13.15 14.92
C ALA A 208 9.51 -12.68 13.90
N ALA A 209 8.47 -13.48 13.65
CA ALA A 209 7.37 -13.12 12.76
C ALA A 209 6.63 -11.86 13.24
N SER A 210 6.34 -11.76 14.54
CA SER A 210 5.73 -10.56 15.13
C SER A 210 6.63 -9.31 14.99
N VAL A 211 7.95 -9.46 15.22
CA VAL A 211 8.91 -8.37 15.06
C VAL A 211 9.03 -7.92 13.59
N ARG A 212 9.02 -8.84 12.63
CA ARG A 212 9.01 -8.51 11.19
C ARG A 212 7.80 -7.64 10.84
N ARG A 213 6.60 -8.05 11.26
CA ARG A 213 5.36 -7.28 11.05
C ARG A 213 5.36 -5.94 11.76
N ALA A 214 5.96 -5.84 12.94
CA ALA A 214 6.14 -4.55 13.62
C ALA A 214 7.04 -3.60 12.80
N ARG A 215 8.15 -4.09 12.24
CA ARG A 215 9.03 -3.30 11.35
C ARG A 215 8.31 -2.90 10.07
N PHE A 216 7.57 -3.83 9.46
CA PHE A 216 6.80 -3.54 8.25
C PHE A 216 5.69 -2.51 8.51
N SER A 217 4.97 -2.62 9.63
CA SER A 217 3.98 -1.62 10.05
C SER A 217 4.60 -0.23 10.23
N ASN A 218 5.84 -0.12 10.70
CA ASN A 218 6.51 1.18 10.79
C ASN A 218 6.79 1.77 9.41
N ARG A 219 7.26 0.97 8.45
CA ARG A 219 7.42 1.42 7.06
C ARG A 219 6.11 1.87 6.43
N LEU A 220 5.02 1.16 6.69
CA LEU A 220 3.69 1.59 6.24
C LEU A 220 3.25 2.90 6.90
N ASN A 221 3.62 3.16 8.15
CA ASN A 221 3.33 4.45 8.80
C ASN A 221 4.11 5.59 8.14
N ASP A 222 5.39 5.38 7.83
CA ASP A 222 6.23 6.36 7.15
C ASP A 222 5.71 6.67 5.73
N GLU A 223 5.24 5.63 5.03
CA GLU A 223 4.60 5.78 3.72
C GLU A 223 3.27 6.56 3.82
N ALA A 224 2.43 6.25 4.80
CA ALA A 224 1.18 6.99 5.03
C ALA A 224 1.41 8.48 5.34
N ALA A 225 2.45 8.80 6.10
CA ALA A 225 2.87 10.17 6.36
C ALA A 225 3.32 10.85 5.06
N THR A 226 4.17 10.18 4.27
CA THR A 226 4.66 10.70 2.98
C THR A 226 3.52 10.97 2.00
N LEU A 227 2.53 10.06 1.91
CA LEU A 227 1.34 10.25 1.08
C LEU A 227 0.51 11.45 1.54
N THR A 228 0.38 11.66 2.85
CA THR A 228 -0.39 12.78 3.40
C THR A 228 0.28 14.11 3.11
N ASP A 229 1.60 14.19 3.25
CA ASP A 229 2.37 15.39 2.92
C ASP A 229 2.31 15.70 1.41
N ALA A 230 2.41 14.67 0.56
CA ALA A 230 2.27 14.80 -0.88
C ALA A 230 0.87 15.27 -1.29
N GLU A 231 -0.19 14.68 -0.73
CA GLU A 231 -1.57 15.08 -0.98
C GLU A 231 -1.81 16.54 -0.60
N GLN A 232 -1.34 16.95 0.58
CA GLN A 232 -1.50 18.32 1.06
C GLN A 232 -0.75 19.32 0.16
N THR A 233 0.47 18.98 -0.24
CA THR A 233 1.29 19.78 -1.15
C THR A 233 0.57 19.97 -2.49
N LEU A 234 0.20 18.87 -3.15
CA LEU A 234 -0.46 18.93 -4.45
C LEU A 234 -1.84 19.57 -4.39
N THR A 235 -2.60 19.34 -3.32
CA THR A 235 -3.92 20.00 -3.15
C THR A 235 -3.76 21.51 -3.02
N THR A 236 -2.72 21.97 -2.32
CA THR A 236 -2.42 23.40 -2.18
C THR A 236 -2.01 24.00 -3.52
N THR A 237 -1.09 23.34 -4.23
CA THR A 237 -0.65 23.74 -5.58
C THR A 237 -1.81 23.75 -6.58
N GLY A 238 -2.66 22.71 -6.57
CA GLY A 238 -3.83 22.60 -7.44
C GLY A 238 -4.85 23.72 -7.20
N LYS A 239 -5.10 24.08 -5.93
CA LYS A 239 -5.96 25.24 -5.60
C LYS A 239 -5.36 26.56 -6.06
N GLN A 240 -4.04 26.73 -5.97
CA GLN A 240 -3.37 27.91 -6.51
C GLN A 240 -3.52 27.98 -8.03
N TYR A 241 -3.34 26.84 -8.72
CA TYR A 241 -3.56 26.72 -10.16
C TYR A 241 -5.01 27.06 -10.57
N GLU A 242 -6.01 26.56 -9.86
CA GLU A 242 -7.42 26.92 -10.09
C GLU A 242 -7.65 28.43 -9.95
N GLN A 243 -7.17 29.03 -8.86
CA GLN A 243 -7.30 30.48 -8.64
C GLN A 243 -6.65 31.32 -9.74
N ILE A 244 -5.51 30.84 -10.27
CA ILE A 244 -4.80 31.47 -11.38
C ILE A 244 -5.62 31.39 -12.67
N THR A 245 -6.19 30.21 -12.96
CA THR A 245 -6.88 29.94 -14.23
C THR A 245 -8.31 30.45 -14.28
N GLU A 246 -8.95 30.71 -13.14
CA GLU A 246 -10.28 31.32 -13.06
C GLU A 246 -10.31 32.80 -13.46
N GLN A 247 -9.16 33.48 -13.49
CA GLN A 247 -9.10 34.91 -13.82
C GLN A 247 -9.14 35.14 -15.35
N PRO A 248 -10.09 35.94 -15.88
CA PRO A 248 -10.18 36.21 -17.31
C PRO A 248 -8.95 36.99 -17.84
N ARG A 249 -8.15 36.34 -18.68
CA ARG A 249 -6.88 36.87 -19.23
C ARG A 249 -6.99 38.15 -20.07
N HIS A 250 -8.12 38.34 -20.76
CA HIS A 250 -8.31 39.49 -21.65
C HIS A 250 -8.46 40.84 -20.91
N HIS A 251 -8.64 40.81 -19.59
CA HIS A 251 -8.70 42.02 -18.76
C HIS A 251 -7.49 42.21 -17.84
N GLN A 252 -6.53 41.29 -17.87
CA GLN A 252 -5.33 41.37 -17.05
C GLN A 252 -4.35 42.39 -17.65
N SER A 253 -3.69 43.19 -16.80
CA SER A 253 -2.58 44.03 -17.23
C SER A 253 -1.31 43.19 -17.49
N VAL A 254 -0.27 43.78 -18.10
CA VAL A 254 1.04 43.12 -18.25
C VAL A 254 1.62 42.75 -16.88
N GLU A 255 1.44 43.61 -15.87
CA GLU A 255 1.88 43.34 -14.50
C GLU A 255 1.14 42.14 -13.88
N ASP A 256 -0.18 42.04 -14.09
CA ASP A 256 -0.97 40.89 -13.64
C ASP A 256 -0.53 39.59 -14.32
N LEU A 257 -0.20 39.64 -15.62
CA LEU A 257 0.33 38.49 -16.35
C LEU A 257 1.72 38.07 -15.85
N GLN A 258 2.61 39.02 -15.53
CA GLN A 258 3.91 38.73 -14.92
C GLN A 258 3.75 38.08 -13.54
N LYS A 259 2.80 38.58 -12.73
CA LYS A 259 2.48 37.96 -11.43
C LYS A 259 1.95 36.54 -11.60
N THR A 260 1.05 36.34 -12.57
CA THR A 260 0.50 35.02 -12.92
C THR A 260 1.61 34.05 -13.33
N HIS A 261 2.55 34.50 -14.17
CA HIS A 261 3.72 33.72 -14.58
C HIS A 261 4.59 33.30 -13.38
N GLN A 262 4.87 34.23 -12.47
CA GLN A 262 5.64 33.93 -11.27
C GLN A 262 4.95 32.90 -10.37
N GLN A 263 3.62 33.03 -10.19
CA GLN A 263 2.84 32.08 -9.40
C GLN A 263 2.84 30.67 -10.01
N LEU A 264 2.71 30.56 -11.33
CA LEU A 264 2.82 29.28 -12.03
C LEU A 264 4.23 28.69 -11.94
N THR A 265 5.27 29.53 -11.97
CA THR A 265 6.66 29.08 -11.76
C THR A 265 6.83 28.46 -10.37
N THR A 266 6.32 29.09 -9.32
CA THR A 266 6.33 28.49 -7.97
C THR A 266 5.55 27.18 -7.89
N CYS A 267 4.43 27.05 -8.61
CA CYS A 267 3.69 25.79 -8.69
C CYS A 267 4.51 24.68 -9.33
N LEU A 268 5.26 24.99 -10.40
CA LEU A 268 6.14 24.05 -11.08
C LEU A 268 7.28 23.60 -10.17
N GLU A 269 8.01 24.54 -9.57
CA GLU A 269 9.11 24.25 -8.65
C GLU A 269 8.67 23.35 -7.48
N THR A 270 7.45 23.58 -6.96
CA THR A 270 6.87 22.75 -5.90
C THR A 270 6.64 21.30 -6.36
N CYS A 271 6.12 21.12 -7.57
CA CYS A 271 5.89 19.78 -8.13
C CYS A 271 7.22 19.07 -8.45
N GLU A 272 8.20 19.77 -9.01
CA GLU A 272 9.53 19.25 -9.31
C GLU A 272 10.23 18.78 -8.03
N GLN A 273 10.21 19.59 -6.97
CA GLN A 273 10.77 19.22 -5.67
C GLN A 273 10.11 17.95 -5.09
N LEU A 274 8.78 17.83 -5.22
CA LEU A 274 8.07 16.64 -4.75
C LEU A 274 8.46 15.39 -5.56
N ILE A 275 8.57 15.51 -6.89
CA ILE A 275 8.99 14.43 -7.78
C ILE A 275 10.43 14.00 -7.45
N GLU A 276 11.36 14.94 -7.36
CA GLU A 276 12.77 14.67 -7.03
C GLU A 276 12.91 14.03 -5.64
N GLY A 277 12.20 14.57 -4.64
CA GLY A 277 12.18 14.01 -3.30
C GLY A 277 11.71 12.55 -3.29
N ARG A 278 10.64 12.26 -4.05
CA ARG A 278 10.10 10.90 -4.12
C ARG A 278 11.00 9.94 -4.91
N GLN A 279 11.67 10.40 -5.96
CA GLN A 279 12.66 9.60 -6.70
C GLN A 279 13.91 9.31 -5.87
N THR A 280 14.34 10.27 -5.06
CA THR A 280 15.47 10.12 -4.12
C THR A 280 15.14 9.07 -3.05
N GLN A 281 13.96 9.17 -2.42
CA GLN A 281 13.50 8.21 -1.42
C GLN A 281 13.52 6.77 -1.95
N ARG A 282 13.13 6.56 -3.21
CA ARG A 282 13.17 5.26 -3.88
C ARG A 282 14.58 4.71 -4.03
N THR A 283 15.53 5.58 -4.38
CA THR A 283 16.94 5.20 -4.59
C THR A 283 17.65 4.88 -3.27
N ASP A 284 17.28 5.56 -2.18
CA ASP A 284 17.96 5.46 -0.88
C ASP A 284 17.49 4.30 0.01
N GLY A 285 16.65 3.40 -0.50
CA GLY A 285 16.27 2.16 0.20
C GLY A 285 14.79 2.06 0.58
N HIS A 286 13.91 2.25 -0.39
CA HIS A 286 12.45 2.11 -0.22
C HIS A 286 11.98 0.65 -0.33
N THR A 287 12.49 -0.21 0.55
CA THR A 287 12.20 -1.65 0.50
C THR A 287 11.19 -2.09 1.56
N ALA A 288 10.60 -3.27 1.37
CA ALA A 288 9.66 -3.97 2.24
C ALA A 288 10.10 -5.41 2.50
N GLU A 289 9.68 -5.97 3.63
CA GLU A 289 9.89 -7.36 4.10
C GLU A 289 8.58 -7.75 4.82
N PRO A 290 7.51 -8.06 4.06
CA PRO A 290 6.17 -8.21 4.63
C PRO A 290 5.98 -9.52 5.39
N HIS A 291 6.52 -10.64 4.87
CA HIS A 291 6.33 -11.98 5.44
C HIS A 291 7.63 -12.76 5.58
N THR A 292 8.45 -12.77 4.53
CA THR A 292 9.75 -13.44 4.45
C THR A 292 10.91 -12.45 4.62
N ASP A 293 12.14 -12.95 4.73
CA ASP A 293 13.36 -12.13 4.68
C ASP A 293 13.70 -11.67 3.23
N GLU A 294 12.78 -11.83 2.28
CA GLU A 294 12.92 -11.32 0.93
C GLU A 294 12.62 -9.83 0.88
N ILE A 295 13.56 -9.07 0.35
CA ILE A 295 13.49 -7.62 0.23
C ILE A 295 12.82 -7.27 -1.10
N VAL A 296 11.63 -6.69 -1.04
CA VAL A 296 10.86 -6.22 -2.21
C VAL A 296 10.76 -4.70 -2.24
N ASP A 297 10.43 -4.10 -3.39
CA ASP A 297 10.09 -2.68 -3.46
C ASP A 297 8.75 -2.45 -2.74
N LEU A 298 8.71 -1.48 -1.81
CA LEU A 298 7.51 -1.24 -0.98
C LEU A 298 6.31 -0.85 -1.83
N GLN A 299 6.50 -0.03 -2.86
CA GLN A 299 5.41 0.51 -3.68
C GLN A 299 4.86 -0.55 -4.62
N GLU A 300 5.74 -1.37 -5.20
CA GLU A 300 5.33 -2.52 -6.00
C GLU A 300 4.51 -3.53 -5.18
N TYR A 301 4.89 -3.77 -3.92
CA TYR A 301 4.13 -4.62 -3.02
C TYR A 301 2.78 -3.99 -2.64
N VAL A 302 2.78 -2.79 -2.07
CA VAL A 302 1.56 -2.18 -1.49
C VAL A 302 0.56 -1.81 -2.59
N TYR A 303 1.05 -1.28 -3.72
CA TYR A 303 0.19 -0.76 -4.79
C TYR A 303 -0.03 -1.75 -5.93
N TYR A 304 0.20 -3.05 -5.71
CA TYR A 304 -0.01 -4.08 -6.74
C TYR A 304 -1.44 -4.07 -7.33
N SER A 305 -2.43 -3.65 -6.52
CA SER A 305 -3.84 -3.58 -6.90
C SER A 305 -4.24 -2.27 -7.60
N LEU A 306 -3.35 -1.28 -7.63
CA LEU A 306 -3.55 -0.05 -8.40
C LEU A 306 -3.06 -0.23 -9.84
N ASP A 307 -3.66 0.53 -10.76
CA ASP A 307 -3.17 0.63 -12.14
C ASP A 307 -1.84 1.39 -12.24
N VAL A 308 -1.36 1.96 -11.14
CA VAL A 308 -0.11 2.73 -11.05
C VAL A 308 0.74 2.27 -9.87
N THR A 309 2.03 2.04 -10.12
CA THR A 309 2.99 1.66 -9.08
C THR A 309 3.42 2.87 -8.25
N TYR A 310 3.50 4.05 -8.85
CA TYR A 310 4.07 5.27 -8.22
C TYR A 310 3.02 6.39 -8.13
N PRO A 311 2.00 6.28 -7.27
CA PRO A 311 0.83 7.16 -7.25
C PRO A 311 1.20 8.65 -7.08
N VAL A 312 2.16 8.95 -6.20
CA VAL A 312 2.65 10.33 -5.97
C VAL A 312 3.30 10.92 -7.23
N LEU A 313 4.10 10.13 -7.94
CA LEU A 313 4.78 10.60 -9.15
C LEU A 313 3.79 10.90 -10.27
N VAL A 314 2.75 10.06 -10.42
CA VAL A 314 1.71 10.24 -11.44
C VAL A 314 0.89 11.50 -11.16
N ASP A 315 0.38 11.67 -9.95
CA ASP A 315 -0.41 12.86 -9.58
C ASP A 315 0.45 14.14 -9.66
N ALA A 316 1.70 14.10 -9.16
CA ALA A 316 2.58 15.27 -9.22
C ALA A 316 2.95 15.67 -10.66
N THR A 317 3.22 14.70 -11.54
CA THR A 317 3.50 14.97 -12.95
C THR A 317 2.27 15.53 -13.67
N THR A 318 1.08 15.03 -13.32
CA THR A 318 -0.18 15.55 -13.87
C THR A 318 -0.36 17.03 -13.53
N VAL A 319 -0.16 17.42 -12.26
CA VAL A 319 -0.23 18.83 -11.84
C VAL A 319 0.87 19.67 -12.51
N LEU A 320 2.08 19.14 -12.63
CA LEU A 320 3.22 19.79 -13.30
C LEU A 320 2.91 20.11 -14.77
N GLU A 321 2.34 19.16 -15.51
CA GLU A 321 1.98 19.31 -16.93
C GLU A 321 0.91 20.39 -17.14
N HIS A 322 -0.08 20.43 -16.26
CA HIS A 322 -1.13 21.45 -16.28
C HIS A 322 -0.56 22.85 -16.01
N CYS A 323 0.25 23.01 -14.96
CA CYS A 323 0.94 24.27 -14.67
C CYS A 323 1.86 24.71 -15.82
N THR A 324 2.57 23.76 -16.45
CA THR A 324 3.48 24.04 -17.56
C THR A 324 2.73 24.56 -18.77
N THR A 325 1.59 23.94 -19.09
CA THR A 325 0.75 24.34 -20.22
C THR A 325 0.20 25.74 -20.02
N GLU A 326 -0.29 26.06 -18.82
CA GLU A 326 -0.79 27.42 -18.54
C GLU A 326 0.33 28.46 -18.50
N ARG A 327 1.52 28.12 -17.99
CA ARG A 327 2.66 29.05 -17.98
C ARG A 327 3.03 29.45 -19.40
N ARG A 328 3.13 28.49 -20.32
CA ARG A 328 3.40 28.77 -21.75
C ARG A 328 2.35 29.69 -22.37
N ARG A 329 1.06 29.48 -22.06
CA ARG A 329 -0.02 30.37 -22.54
C ARG A 329 0.14 31.80 -22.03
N VAL A 330 0.57 31.99 -20.79
CA VAL A 330 0.83 33.32 -20.21
C VAL A 330 2.06 33.96 -20.87
N GLU A 331 3.11 33.19 -21.14
CA GLU A 331 4.30 33.68 -21.85
C GLU A 331 3.98 34.17 -23.26
N ASP A 332 3.19 33.40 -24.01
CA ASP A 332 2.76 33.77 -25.35
C ASP A 332 1.97 35.10 -25.33
N GLU A 333 1.06 35.26 -24.37
CA GLU A 333 0.27 36.50 -24.20
C GLU A 333 1.13 37.70 -23.78
N LEU A 334 2.13 37.49 -22.92
CA LEU A 334 3.09 38.53 -22.55
C LEU A 334 3.88 39.01 -23.76
N VAL A 335 4.39 38.08 -24.59
CA VAL A 335 5.14 38.40 -25.80
C VAL A 335 4.28 39.17 -26.81
N LEU A 336 2.99 38.84 -26.93
CA LEU A 336 2.07 39.55 -27.82
C LEU A 336 1.75 41.00 -27.38
N ARG A 337 1.91 41.31 -26.10
CA ARG A 337 1.54 42.62 -25.51
C ARG A 337 2.72 43.55 -25.23
N MET A 338 3.95 43.10 -25.49
CA MET A 338 5.18 43.89 -25.39
C MET A 338 5.54 44.55 -26.72
#